data_AF-A0A498C1R7-F1
#
_entry.id   AF-A0A498C1R7-F1
#
_cell.length_a   1.000
_cell.length_b   1.000
_cell.length_c   1.000
_cell.angle_alpha   90.00
_cell.angle_beta   90.00
_cell.angle_gamma   90.00
#
_symmetry.space_group_name_H-M   'P 1'
#
loop_
_entity.id
_entity.type
_entity.pdbx_description
1 polymer ?
#
loop_
_entity_poly.entity_id
_entity_poly.type
_entity_poly.pdbx_seq_one_letter_code
_entity_poly.pdbx_strand_id
1 'polypeptide(L)' 'MKTFTDADGRAWDITVGRQSYGLALALFLPRDGGEVLQAALPVDNWVEAERYLAGLDEAGLVALLRDAEPHGL' A
#
# COMPACT_ATOMS: atom_id res chain seq x y z
N MET A 1 -7.69 -4.11 5.03
CA MET A 1 -7.98 -3.34 3.79
C MET A 1 -8.46 -1.95 4.16
N LYS A 2 -7.88 -0.90 3.56
CA LYS A 2 -8.24 0.51 3.76
C LYS A 2 -8.53 1.16 2.42
N THR A 3 -9.27 2.26 2.43
CA THR A 3 -9.57 3.02 1.22
C THR A 3 -9.25 4.50 1.43
N PHE A 4 -8.70 5.15 0.42
CA PHE A 4 -8.48 6.60 0.44
C PHE A 4 -8.55 7.19 -0.96
N THR A 5 -8.59 8.51 -1.04
CA THR A 5 -8.52 9.25 -2.30
C THR A 5 -7.23 10.05 -2.32
N ASP A 6 -6.45 9.97 -3.40
CA ASP A 6 -5.23 10.76 -3.53
C ASP A 6 -5.51 12.22 -3.92
N ALA A 7 -4.45 13.01 -4.07
CA ALA A 7 -4.55 14.43 -4.42
C ALA A 7 -5.12 14.69 -5.82
N ASP A 8 -5.07 13.69 -6.72
CA ASP A 8 -5.60 13.77 -8.07
C ASP A 8 -7.07 13.31 -8.14
N GLY A 9 -7.66 12.95 -6.99
CA GLY A 9 -9.05 12.49 -6.88
C GLY A 9 -9.22 11.01 -7.20
N ARG A 10 -8.14 10.24 -7.33
CA ARG A 10 -8.19 8.80 -7.63
C ARG A 10 -8.40 8.00 -6.35
N ALA A 11 -9.33 7.06 -6.38
CA ALA A 11 -9.66 6.21 -5.24
C ALA A 11 -8.86 4.90 -5.26
N TRP A 12 -8.33 4.52 -4.10
CA TRP A 12 -7.47 3.36 -3.93
C TRP A 12 -7.98 2.44 -2.82
N ASP A 13 -7.91 1.14 -3.03
CA ASP A 13 -7.97 0.12 -1.99
C ASP A 13 -6.52 -0.31 -1.65
N ILE A 14 -6.15 -0.27 -0.36
CA ILE A 14 -4.83 -0.72 0.12
C ILE A 14 -4.98 -1.99 0.95
N THR A 15 -4.11 -2.95 0.68
CA THR A 15 -3.95 -4.16 1.49
C THR A 15 -2.49 -4.46 1.74
N VAL A 16 -2.20 -5.24 2.79
CA VAL A 16 -0.87 -5.84 2.92
C VAL A 16 -0.75 -6.97 1.89
N GLY A 17 0.39 -7.01 1.20
CA GLY A 17 0.83 -8.11 0.33
C GLY A 17 2.09 -8.75 0.90
N ARG A 18 2.36 -9.99 0.50
CA ARG A 18 3.56 -10.73 0.91
C ARG A 18 4.38 -11.09 -0.31
N GLN A 19 5.64 -10.72 -0.31
CA GLN A 19 6.61 -11.24 -1.26
C GLN A 19 7.43 -12.39 -0.65
N SER A 20 8.17 -13.09 -1.51
CA SER A 20 9.16 -14.09 -1.11
C SER A 20 10.11 -13.52 -0.04
N TYR A 21 10.66 -14.39 0.81
CA TYR A 21 11.59 -14.02 1.90
C TYR A 21 10.99 -13.15 3.03
N GLY A 22 9.66 -13.03 3.11
CA GLY A 22 9.00 -12.43 4.28
C GLY A 22 8.86 -10.92 4.22
N LEU A 23 9.23 -10.29 3.11
CA LEU A 23 9.03 -8.87 2.90
C LEU A 23 7.53 -8.54 2.82
N ALA A 24 7.09 -7.61 3.67
CA ALA A 24 5.73 -7.10 3.68
C ALA A 24 5.63 -5.86 2.78
N LEU A 25 4.60 -5.83 1.95
CA LEU A 25 4.30 -4.73 1.04
C LEU A 25 2.95 -4.12 1.36
N ALA A 26 2.78 -2.83 1.08
CA ALA A 26 1.47 -2.28 0.79
C ALA A 26 1.21 -2.46 -0.70
N LEU A 27 0.06 -3.03 -1.05
CA LEU A 27 -0.46 -3.10 -2.41
C LEU A 27 -1.57 -2.06 -2.56
N PHE A 28 -1.41 -1.19 -3.55
CA PHE A 28 -2.35 -0.14 -3.91
C PHE A 28 -3.11 -0.56 -5.16
N LEU A 29 -4.39 -0.88 -4.99
CA LEU A 29 -5.28 -1.27 -6.06
C LEU A 29 -6.16 -0.07 -6.43
N PRO A 30 -5.98 0.51 -7.63
CA PRO A 30 -6.81 1.63 -8.02
C PRO A 30 -8.21 1.14 -8.40
N ARG A 31 -9.24 1.84 -7.91
CA ARG A 31 -10.65 1.44 -8.13
C ARG A 31 -11.15 1.64 -9.56
N ASP A 32 -10.43 2.41 -10.35
CA ASP A 32 -10.68 2.60 -11.77
C ASP A 32 -10.12 1.47 -12.65
N GLY A 33 -9.46 0.47 -12.06
CA GLY A 33 -8.94 -0.69 -12.78
C GLY A 33 -7.59 -0.48 -13.48
N GLY A 34 -6.82 0.55 -13.09
CA GLY A 34 -5.46 0.76 -13.59
C GLY A 34 -4.37 -0.13 -12.95
N GLU A 35 -3.12 0.25 -13.17
CA GLU A 35 -1.94 -0.47 -12.67
C GLU A 35 -1.89 -0.52 -11.14
N VAL A 36 -1.61 -1.70 -10.61
CA VAL A 36 -1.38 -1.91 -9.17
C VAL A 36 0.01 -1.40 -8.82
N LEU A 37 0.11 -0.62 -7.74
CA LEU A 37 1.38 -0.16 -7.22
C LEU A 37 1.72 -0.90 -5.92
N GLN A 38 3.01 -0.99 -5.59
CA GLN A 38 3.50 -1.59 -4.36
C GLN A 38 4.51 -0.68 -3.65
N ALA A 39 4.52 -0.68 -2.33
CA ALA A 39 5.56 -0.04 -1.53
C ALA A 39 6.04 -0.96 -0.41
N ALA A 40 7.34 -0.98 -0.14
CA ALA A 40 7.90 -1.74 0.97
C ALA A 40 7.43 -1.17 2.31
N LEU A 41 7.04 -2.05 3.23
CA LEU A 41 6.71 -1.67 4.60
C LEU A 41 7.95 -1.84 5.48
N PRO A 42 8.25 -0.88 6.38
CA PRO A 42 9.41 -0.95 7.26
C PRO A 42 9.12 -1.84 8.49
N VAL A 43 8.77 -3.11 8.24
CA VAL A 43 8.33 -4.08 9.24
C VAL A 43 8.84 -5.48 8.90
N ASP A 44 9.03 -6.31 9.92
CA ASP A 44 9.70 -7.61 9.77
C ASP A 44 8.72 -8.78 9.62
N ASN A 45 7.43 -8.56 9.88
CA ASN A 45 6.43 -9.60 9.78
C ASN A 45 5.03 -9.08 9.41
N TRP A 46 4.18 -10.02 9.01
CA TRP A 46 2.81 -9.74 8.56
C TRP A 46 1.94 -9.06 9.62
N VAL A 47 2.08 -9.44 10.89
CA VAL A 47 1.26 -8.89 11.98
C VAL A 47 1.60 -7.42 12.20
N GLU A 48 2.88 -7.07 12.14
CA GLU A 48 3.35 -5.68 12.18
C GLU A 48 2.90 -4.89 10.95
N ALA A 49 2.92 -5.49 9.76
CA ALA A 49 2.46 -4.85 8.54
C ALA A 49 0.97 -4.46 8.60
N GLU A 50 0.11 -5.36 9.06
CA GLU A 50 -1.32 -5.07 9.23
C GLU A 50 -1.54 -3.95 10.25
N ARG A 51 -0.81 -3.97 11.36
CA ARG A 51 -0.87 -2.91 12.38
C ARG A 51 -0.35 -1.58 11.86
N TYR A 52 0.76 -1.60 11.13
CA TYR A 52 1.35 -0.42 10.50
C TYR A 52 0.36 0.22 9.54
N LEU A 53 -0.18 -0.55 8.60
CA LEU A 53 -1.17 -0.06 7.63
C LEU A 53 -2.45 0.44 8.33
N ALA A 54 -2.94 -0.28 9.34
CA ALA A 54 -4.10 0.13 10.13
C ALA A 54 -3.88 1.48 10.82
N GLY A 55 -2.67 1.73 11.33
CA GLY A 55 -2.28 2.94 12.04
C GLY A 55 -2.03 4.18 11.18
N LEU A 56 -1.79 4.04 9.86
CA LEU A 56 -1.59 5.18 8.98
C LEU A 56 -2.87 6.02 8.84
N ASP A 57 -2.74 7.34 8.88
CA ASP A 57 -3.81 8.23 8.42
C ASP A 57 -3.72 8.43 6.90
N GLU A 58 -4.60 9.26 6.35
CA GLU A 58 -4.62 9.55 4.91
C GLU A 58 -3.30 10.19 4.43
N ALA A 59 -2.71 11.08 5.24
CA ALA A 59 -1.42 11.68 4.91
C ALA A 59 -0.30 10.62 4.83
N GLY A 60 -0.29 9.66 5.75
CA GLY A 60 0.63 8.52 5.72
C GLY A 60 0.40 7.60 4.51
N LEU A 61 -0.85 7.37 4.11
CA LEU A 61 -1.18 6.59 2.92
C LEU A 61 -0.72 7.30 1.63
N VAL A 62 -0.91 8.62 1.54
CA VAL A 62 -0.40 9.43 0.42
C VAL A 62 1.11 9.42 0.36
N ALA A 63 1.81 9.53 1.50
CA ALA A 63 3.26 9.44 1.55
C ALA A 63 3.76 8.08 1.06
N LEU A 64 3.14 6.99 1.53
CA LEU A 64 3.49 5.63 1.10
C LEU A 64 3.21 5.39 -0.39
N LEU A 65 2.14 5.96 -0.95
CA LEU A 65 1.82 5.89 -2.37
C LEU A 65 2.87 6.62 -3.23
N ARG A 66 3.46 7.72 -2.75
CA ARG A 66 4.52 8.46 -3.48
C ARG A 66 5.79 7.65 -3.65
N ASP A 67 6.07 6.76 -2.70
CA ASP A 67 7.23 5.85 -2.75
C ASP A 67 6.91 4.52 -3.45
N ALA A 68 5.67 4.35 -3.94
CA ALA A 68 5.23 3.11 -4.56
C ALA A 68 5.73 2.99 -6.01
N GLU A 69 6.03 1.76 -6.40
CA GLU A 69 6.46 1.38 -7.75
C GLU A 69 5.44 0.41 -8.38
N PRO A 70 5.41 0.28 -9.72
CA PRO A 70 4.56 -0.71 -10.38
C PRO A 70 4.74 -2.13 -9.83
N HIS A 71 3.63 -2.80 -9.54
CA HIS A 71 3.63 -4.18 -9.10
C HIS A 71 3.88 -5.10 -10.31
N GLY A 72 5.16 -5.30 -10.65
CA GLY A 72 5.60 -6.22 -11.70
C GLY A 72 6.70 -5.66 -12.60
N LEU A 73 7.95 -6.04 -12.29
CA LEU A 73 9.03 -6.33 -13.24
C LEU A 73 9.71 -7.64 -12.82
#